data_AF-A0A2A4R7Z1-F1
#
_entry.id   AF-A0A2A4R7Z1-F1
#
_cell.length_a   1.000
_cell.length_b   1.000
_cell.length_c   1.000
_cell.angle_alpha   90.00
_cell.angle_beta   90.00
_cell.angle_gamma   90.00
#
_symmetry.space_group_name_H-M   'P 1'
#
loop_
_entity.id
_entity.type
_entity.pdbx_description
1 polymer ?
#
loop_
_entity_poly.entity_id
_entity_poly.type
_entity_poly.pdbx_seq_one_letter_code
_entity_poly.pdbx_strand_id
1 'polypeptide(L)'
;MARQTKNMTHDVNEFHATEYKEIHEQRMALIRSYNMWFAIGCGVAFSSYWLILNLSLTMASRPTLIAGALVASAIMGFSYRAVLSIDREVVALYPRIIFLELLLGYDFYRDYLRRRPRGNSERSYVERCEQIKAEHPKQLWDNVYSLFNQKDFPSSRRLSVHFRAATYLSIILFWIIIALILVPQYFPMAK
;
A
#
# COMPACT_ATOMS: atom_id res chain seq x y z
N MET A 1 6.10 41.08 26.67
CA MET A 1 6.71 39.77 26.36
C MET A 1 5.69 38.64 26.19
N ALA A 2 4.64 38.50 27.02
CA ALA A 2 3.64 37.42 26.89
C ALA A 2 2.77 37.43 25.60
N ARG A 3 2.64 38.58 24.91
CA ARG A 3 1.89 38.68 23.63
C ARG A 3 2.68 38.12 22.44
N GLN A 4 4.01 38.21 22.46
CA GLN A 4 4.88 37.75 21.38
C GLN A 4 4.99 36.23 21.36
N THR A 5 5.10 35.61 22.54
CA THR A 5 5.09 34.15 22.69
C THR A 5 3.76 33.54 22.26
N LYS A 6 2.62 34.21 22.55
CA LYS A 6 1.29 33.73 22.14
C LYS A 6 1.09 33.74 20.62
N ASN A 7 1.60 34.76 19.93
CA ASN A 7 1.55 34.84 18.46
C ASN A 7 2.51 33.82 17.82
N MET A 8 3.72 33.64 18.35
CA MET A 8 4.64 32.59 17.87
C MET A 8 4.07 31.18 18.04
N THR A 9 3.41 30.87 19.17
CA THR A 9 2.77 29.56 19.36
C THR A 9 1.56 29.36 18.43
N HIS A 10 0.88 30.43 18.03
CA HIS A 10 -0.23 30.36 17.09
C HIS A 10 0.28 30.06 15.68
N ASP A 11 1.30 30.79 15.22
CA ASP A 11 1.89 30.62 13.88
C ASP A 11 2.55 29.24 13.71
N VAL A 12 3.18 28.72 14.77
CA VAL A 12 3.79 27.37 14.78
C VAL A 12 2.73 26.27 14.74
N ASN A 13 1.64 26.42 15.50
CA ASN A 13 0.52 25.46 15.46
C ASN A 13 -0.21 25.50 14.11
N GLU A 14 -0.35 26.68 13.51
CA GLU A 14 -0.97 26.84 12.20
C GLU A 14 -0.11 26.20 11.09
N PHE A 15 1.21 26.39 11.14
CA PHE A 15 2.15 25.71 10.25
C PHE A 15 2.07 24.18 10.37
N HIS A 16 2.09 23.64 11.59
CA HIS A 16 1.99 22.20 11.81
C HIS A 16 0.62 21.63 11.39
N ALA A 17 -0.46 22.39 11.54
CA ALA A 17 -1.79 22.01 11.08
C ALA A 17 -1.86 21.97 9.54
N THR A 18 -1.24 22.92 8.84
CA THR A 18 -1.11 22.90 7.37
C THR A 18 -0.30 21.69 6.90
N GLU A 19 0.85 21.44 7.53
CA GLU A 19 1.71 20.31 7.21
C GLU A 19 1.02 18.96 7.46
N TYR A 20 0.27 18.85 8.56
CA TYR A 20 -0.56 17.67 8.85
C TYR A 20 -1.61 17.44 7.76
N LYS A 21 -2.29 18.49 7.32
CA LYS A 21 -3.29 18.41 6.25
C LYS A 21 -2.68 17.94 4.94
N GLU A 22 -1.55 18.50 4.52
CA GLU A 22 -0.86 18.12 3.29
C GLU A 22 -0.45 16.65 3.30
N ILE A 23 0.10 16.15 4.40
CA ILE A 23 0.53 14.75 4.51
C ILE A 23 -0.69 13.81 4.57
N HIS A 24 -1.77 14.23 5.21
CA HIS A 24 -3.02 13.48 5.21
C HIS A 24 -3.61 13.37 3.80
N GLU A 25 -3.59 14.46 3.02
CA GLU A 25 -3.99 14.47 1.61
C GLU A 25 -3.08 13.58 0.76
N GLN A 26 -1.76 13.64 0.95
CA GLN A 26 -0.81 12.74 0.29
C GLN A 26 -1.11 11.26 0.59
N ARG A 27 -1.37 10.91 1.85
CA ARG A 27 -1.78 9.57 2.24
C ARG A 27 -3.07 9.13 1.53
N MET A 28 -4.07 10.00 1.49
CA MET A 28 -5.35 9.70 0.82
C MET A 28 -5.16 9.55 -0.70
N ALA A 29 -4.32 10.36 -1.31
CA ALA A 29 -3.96 10.25 -2.72
C ALA A 29 -3.24 8.92 -3.03
N LEU A 30 -2.30 8.51 -2.17
CA LEU A 30 -1.60 7.21 -2.29
C LEU A 30 -2.56 6.02 -2.12
N ILE A 31 -3.55 6.11 -1.22
CA ILE A 31 -4.58 5.06 -1.08
C ILE A 31 -5.48 5.00 -2.32
N ARG A 32 -5.80 6.14 -2.93
CA ARG A 32 -6.56 6.18 -4.19
C ARG A 32 -5.75 5.60 -5.34
N SER A 33 -4.48 5.99 -5.48
CA SER A 33 -3.59 5.47 -6.54
C SER A 33 -3.40 3.96 -6.39
N TYR A 34 -3.26 3.48 -5.15
CA TYR A 34 -3.24 2.07 -4.79
C TYR A 34 -4.45 1.29 -5.36
N ASN A 35 -5.68 1.76 -5.10
CA ASN A 35 -6.90 1.10 -5.58
C ASN A 35 -6.98 1.15 -7.11
N MET A 36 -6.58 2.27 -7.70
CA MET A 36 -6.58 2.48 -9.14
C MET A 36 -5.61 1.52 -9.84
N TRP A 37 -4.37 1.40 -9.36
CA TRP A 37 -3.36 0.51 -9.95
C TRP A 37 -3.78 -0.96 -9.92
N PHE A 38 -4.43 -1.40 -8.84
CA PHE A 38 -4.97 -2.74 -8.77
C PHE A 38 -6.17 -2.94 -9.70
N ALA A 39 -7.12 -1.99 -9.74
CA ALA A 39 -8.29 -2.07 -10.62
C ALA A 39 -7.89 -2.09 -12.10
N ILE A 40 -6.99 -1.19 -12.51
CA ILE A 40 -6.43 -1.16 -13.87
C ILE A 40 -5.68 -2.45 -14.15
N GLY A 41 -4.84 -2.90 -13.22
CA GLY A 41 -4.09 -4.15 -13.31
C GLY A 41 -4.96 -5.36 -13.59
N CYS A 42 -5.99 -5.55 -12.75
CA CYS A 42 -6.99 -6.59 -12.93
C CYS A 42 -7.71 -6.44 -14.27
N GLY A 43 -8.22 -5.25 -14.58
CA GLY A 43 -8.93 -4.99 -15.84
C GLY A 43 -8.09 -5.38 -17.06
N VAL A 44 -6.85 -4.88 -17.13
CA VAL A 44 -5.93 -5.16 -18.24
C VAL A 44 -5.56 -6.65 -18.30
N ALA A 45 -5.29 -7.29 -17.16
CA ALA A 45 -4.97 -8.72 -17.12
C ALA A 45 -6.13 -9.58 -17.62
N PHE A 46 -7.34 -9.36 -17.12
CA PHE A 46 -8.52 -10.13 -17.54
C PHE A 46 -8.92 -9.86 -18.99
N SER A 47 -8.90 -8.60 -19.44
CA SER A 47 -9.21 -8.23 -20.82
C SER A 47 -8.20 -8.80 -21.81
N SER A 48 -6.90 -8.68 -21.52
CA SER A 48 -5.85 -9.25 -22.38
C SER A 48 -5.91 -10.77 -22.41
N TYR A 49 -6.13 -11.41 -21.25
CA TYR A 49 -6.32 -12.85 -21.16
C TYR A 49 -7.48 -13.32 -22.04
N TRP A 50 -8.66 -12.72 -21.89
CA TRP A 50 -9.83 -13.10 -22.67
C TRP A 50 -9.67 -12.85 -24.16
N LEU A 51 -9.06 -11.73 -24.54
CA LEU A 51 -8.80 -11.42 -25.95
C LEU A 51 -7.85 -12.45 -26.57
N ILE A 52 -6.72 -12.74 -25.92
CA ILE A 52 -5.75 -13.72 -26.42
C ILE A 52 -6.34 -15.13 -26.41
N LEU A 53 -7.14 -15.47 -25.41
CA LEU A 53 -7.82 -16.76 -25.33
C LEU A 53 -8.76 -16.98 -26.53
N ASN A 54 -9.62 -16.00 -26.83
CA ASN A 54 -10.53 -16.09 -27.97
C ASN A 54 -9.76 -16.19 -29.30
N LEU A 55 -8.76 -15.33 -29.51
CA LEU A 55 -7.92 -15.39 -30.71
C LEU A 55 -7.21 -16.74 -30.85
N SER A 56 -6.69 -17.29 -29.75
CA SER A 56 -6.01 -18.58 -29.74
C SER A 56 -6.94 -19.73 -30.08
N LEU A 57 -8.19 -19.68 -29.61
CA LEU A 57 -9.22 -20.66 -29.94
C LEU A 57 -9.62 -20.55 -31.42
N THR A 58 -9.79 -19.33 -31.95
CA THR A 58 -10.10 -19.11 -33.38
C THR A 58 -8.97 -19.59 -34.29
N MET A 59 -7.72 -19.35 -33.91
CA MET A 59 -6.54 -19.75 -34.68
C MET A 59 -6.06 -21.18 -34.38
N ALA A 60 -6.75 -21.91 -33.50
CA ALA A 60 -6.35 -23.23 -32.98
C ALA A 60 -4.87 -23.29 -32.52
N SER A 61 -4.36 -22.18 -31.98
CA SER A 61 -2.94 -22.02 -31.65
C SER A 61 -2.70 -22.22 -30.17
N ARG A 62 -2.10 -23.35 -29.82
CA ARG A 62 -1.64 -23.68 -28.45
C ARG A 62 -0.59 -22.71 -27.90
N PRO A 63 0.45 -22.29 -28.65
CA PRO A 63 1.48 -21.42 -28.09
C PRO A 63 0.92 -20.03 -27.74
N THR A 64 -0.04 -19.51 -28.50
CA THR A 64 -0.66 -18.21 -28.18
C THR A 64 -1.55 -18.31 -26.93
N LEU A 65 -2.17 -19.47 -26.71
CA LEU A 65 -2.97 -19.76 -25.52
C LEU A 65 -2.10 -19.69 -24.24
N ILE A 66 -0.95 -20.38 -24.26
CA ILE A 66 0.03 -20.35 -23.16
C ILE A 66 0.63 -18.94 -22.98
N ALA A 67 0.97 -18.27 -24.08
CA ALA A 67 1.46 -16.90 -24.04
C ALA A 67 0.45 -15.95 -23.38
N GLY A 68 -0.85 -16.13 -23.64
CA GLY A 68 -1.93 -15.36 -23.01
C GLY A 68 -1.95 -15.48 -21.50
N ALA A 69 -1.87 -16.69 -20.94
CA ALA A 69 -1.81 -16.85 -19.48
C ALA A 69 -0.51 -16.32 -18.88
N LEU A 70 0.63 -16.46 -19.57
CA LEU A 70 1.91 -15.90 -19.11
C LEU A 70 1.85 -14.37 -19.02
N VAL A 71 1.36 -13.71 -20.08
CA VAL A 71 1.21 -12.25 -20.12
C VAL A 71 0.23 -11.77 -19.05
N ALA A 72 -0.94 -12.41 -18.92
CA ALA A 72 -1.93 -12.05 -17.90
C ALA A 72 -1.40 -12.24 -16.47
N SER A 73 -0.64 -13.32 -16.23
CA SER A 73 0.02 -13.58 -14.95
C SER A 73 1.09 -12.54 -14.65
N ALA A 74 1.86 -12.12 -15.66
CA ALA A 74 2.89 -11.09 -15.53
C ALA A 74 2.26 -9.73 -15.20
N ILE A 75 1.15 -9.37 -15.84
CA ILE A 75 0.41 -8.13 -15.55
C ILE A 75 -0.10 -8.15 -14.10
N MET A 76 -0.74 -9.24 -13.65
CA MET A 76 -1.18 -9.35 -12.26
C MET A 76 -0.03 -9.26 -11.26
N GLY A 77 1.11 -9.91 -11.56
CA GLY A 77 2.32 -9.82 -10.75
C GLY A 77 2.89 -8.40 -10.68
N PHE A 78 2.91 -7.67 -11.80
CA PHE A 78 3.32 -6.28 -11.86
C PHE A 78 2.40 -5.39 -11.02
N SER A 79 1.08 -5.51 -11.16
CA SER A 79 0.12 -4.72 -10.40
C SER A 79 0.23 -4.99 -8.90
N TYR A 80 0.46 -6.24 -8.50
CA TYR A 80 0.74 -6.58 -7.11
C TYR A 80 2.03 -5.92 -6.60
N ARG A 81 3.11 -5.91 -7.41
CA ARG A 81 4.37 -5.24 -7.05
C ARG A 81 4.23 -3.72 -6.93
N ALA A 82 3.49 -3.08 -7.84
CA ALA A 82 3.20 -1.65 -7.79
C ALA A 82 2.44 -1.30 -6.50
N VAL A 83 1.41 -2.08 -6.18
CA VAL A 83 0.65 -1.98 -4.93
C VAL A 83 1.55 -2.10 -3.70
N LEU A 84 2.45 -3.08 -3.66
CA LEU A 84 3.39 -3.25 -2.55
C LEU A 84 4.38 -2.07 -2.41
N SER A 85 4.79 -1.46 -3.52
CA SER A 85 5.67 -0.28 -3.49
C SER A 85 4.96 0.91 -2.86
N ILE A 86 3.72 1.18 -3.29
CA ILE A 86 2.90 2.29 -2.78
C ILE A 86 2.58 2.08 -1.30
N ASP A 87 2.27 0.86 -0.86
CA ASP A 87 2.02 0.57 0.56
C ASP A 87 3.25 0.86 1.43
N ARG A 88 4.46 0.60 0.94
CA ARG A 88 5.71 0.97 1.65
C ARG A 88 5.88 2.48 1.78
N GLU A 89 5.54 3.24 0.74
CA GLU A 89 5.60 4.71 0.76
C GLU A 89 4.56 5.29 1.73
N VAL A 90 3.33 4.76 1.76
CA VAL A 90 2.32 5.12 2.76
C VAL A 90 2.82 4.84 4.17
N VAL A 91 3.50 3.71 4.38
CA VAL A 91 4.05 3.35 5.69
C VAL A 91 5.12 4.33 6.15
N ALA A 92 5.95 4.79 5.22
CA ALA A 92 6.97 5.80 5.51
C ALA A 92 6.37 7.15 5.94
N LEU A 93 5.09 7.43 5.66
CA LEU A 93 4.43 8.66 6.12
C LEU A 93 3.92 8.57 7.57
N TYR A 94 3.67 7.36 8.11
CA TYR A 94 3.08 7.21 9.45
C TYR A 94 3.87 7.86 10.60
N PRO A 95 5.22 7.74 10.69
CA PRO A 95 5.96 8.40 11.77
C PRO A 95 5.70 9.91 11.82
N ARG A 96 5.68 10.56 10.64
CA ARG A 96 5.49 11.99 10.49
C ARG A 96 4.07 12.41 10.86
N ILE A 97 3.07 11.66 10.40
CA ILE A 97 1.65 11.91 10.71
C ILE A 97 1.39 11.80 12.22
N ILE A 98 1.90 10.75 12.85
CA ILE A 98 1.65 10.47 14.28
C ILE A 98 2.35 11.50 15.16
N PHE A 99 3.58 11.90 14.80
CA PHE A 99 4.28 12.98 15.48
C PHE A 99 3.47 14.29 15.44
N LEU A 100 2.96 14.67 14.25
CA LEU A 100 2.15 15.88 14.09
C LEU A 100 0.82 15.79 14.84
N GLU A 101 0.15 14.63 14.84
CA GLU A 101 -1.09 14.45 15.62
C GLU A 101 -0.84 14.60 17.12
N LEU A 102 0.26 14.06 17.65
CA LEU A 102 0.60 14.21 19.06
C LEU A 102 0.91 15.66 19.43
N LEU A 103 1.60 16.39 18.54
CA LEU A 103 1.93 17.81 18.74
C LEU A 103 0.69 18.71 18.67
N LEU A 104 -0.25 18.41 17.77
CA LEU A 104 -1.51 19.14 17.58
C LEU A 104 -2.62 18.70 18.54
N GLY A 105 -2.43 17.61 19.30
CA GLY A 105 -3.41 17.08 20.24
C GLY A 105 -4.58 16.33 19.61
N TYR A 106 -4.39 15.74 18.42
CA TYR A 106 -5.38 14.88 17.78
C TYR A 106 -5.33 13.44 18.30
N ASP A 107 -6.48 12.76 18.32
CA ASP A 107 -6.62 11.44 18.95
C ASP A 107 -6.67 10.25 17.96
N PHE A 108 -6.64 10.49 16.65
CA PHE A 108 -6.90 9.46 15.64
C PHE A 108 -5.88 8.30 15.67
N TYR A 109 -4.57 8.57 15.69
CA TYR A 109 -3.55 7.53 15.85
C TYR A 109 -3.22 7.19 17.31
N ARG A 110 -3.61 8.01 18.29
CA ARG A 110 -3.50 7.63 19.72
C ARG A 110 -4.27 6.35 20.00
N ASP A 111 -5.49 6.26 19.50
CA ASP A 111 -6.32 5.06 19.61
C ASP A 111 -5.69 3.85 18.92
N TYR A 112 -5.04 4.07 17.76
CA TYR A 112 -4.32 3.03 17.05
C TYR A 112 -3.09 2.52 17.82
N LEU A 113 -2.33 3.42 18.48
CA LEU A 113 -1.20 3.06 19.33
C LEU A 113 -1.64 2.32 20.60
N ARG A 114 -2.76 2.72 21.23
CA ARG A 114 -3.33 2.06 22.42
C ARG A 114 -3.81 0.63 22.18
N ARG A 115 -4.36 0.35 21.00
CA ARG A 115 -4.97 -0.95 20.67
C ARG A 115 -3.97 -2.01 20.20
N ARG A 116 -2.66 -1.73 20.21
CA ARG A 116 -1.66 -2.71 19.75
C ARG A 116 -1.34 -3.77 20.79
N PRO A 117 -1.48 -5.07 20.46
CA PRO A 117 -1.12 -6.15 21.37
C PRO A 117 0.40 -6.40 21.48
N ARG A 118 1.23 -5.90 20.54
CA ARG A 118 2.69 -6.13 20.48
C ARG A 118 3.46 -4.94 19.88
N GLY A 119 3.41 -3.78 20.54
CA GLY A 119 4.18 -2.59 20.13
C GLY A 119 4.45 -1.65 21.30
N ASN A 120 5.33 -0.67 21.09
CA ASN A 120 5.53 0.42 22.05
C ASN A 120 4.17 1.06 22.34
N SER A 121 3.80 1.14 23.61
CA SER A 121 2.58 1.82 24.04
C SER A 121 2.62 3.28 23.61
N GLU A 122 1.45 3.93 23.52
CA GLU A 122 1.37 5.39 23.28
C GLU A 122 2.37 6.16 24.15
N ARG A 123 2.49 5.77 25.43
CA ARG A 123 3.46 6.34 26.37
C ARG A 123 4.91 6.22 25.90
N SER A 124 5.33 5.05 25.45
CA SER A 124 6.70 4.87 24.92
C SER A 124 6.92 5.63 23.62
N TYR A 125 5.88 5.84 22.82
CA TYR A 125 5.97 6.70 21.63
C TYR A 125 6.16 8.16 22.00
N VAL A 126 5.39 8.67 22.97
CA VAL A 126 5.50 10.03 23.52
C VAL A 126 6.87 10.25 24.14
N GLU A 127 7.35 9.33 24.98
CA GLU A 127 8.68 9.41 25.61
C GLU A 127 9.81 9.49 24.56
N ARG A 128 9.67 8.81 23.41
CA ARG A 128 10.64 8.92 22.30
C ARG A 128 10.53 10.25 21.56
N CYS A 129 9.32 10.76 21.35
CA CYS A 129 9.11 12.09 20.75
C CYS A 129 9.71 13.20 21.61
N GLU A 130 9.58 13.12 22.94
CA GLU A 130 10.14 14.09 23.88
C GLU A 130 11.68 14.12 23.88
N GLN A 131 12.32 13.03 23.46
CA GLN A 131 13.78 12.95 23.30
C GLN A 131 14.27 13.63 22.01
N ILE A 132 13.37 13.97 21.09
CA ILE A 132 13.73 14.61 19.82
C ILE A 132 14.03 16.08 20.07
N LYS A 133 15.31 16.42 20.10
CA LYS A 133 15.80 17.80 20.02
C LYS A 133 16.29 18.04 18.60
N ALA A 134 15.61 18.91 17.88
CA ALA A 134 15.99 19.29 16.52
C ALA A 134 16.12 20.81 16.43
N GLU A 135 17.25 21.27 15.91
CA GLU A 135 17.50 22.70 15.70
C GLU A 135 16.88 23.19 14.37
N HIS A 136 16.62 22.25 13.44
CA HIS A 136 16.04 22.53 12.14
C HIS A 136 14.95 21.51 11.72
N PRO A 137 13.98 21.93 10.88
CA PRO A 137 12.88 21.05 10.44
C PRO A 137 13.35 19.77 9.72
N LYS A 138 14.42 19.86 8.93
CA LYS A 138 14.98 18.68 8.25
C LYS A 138 15.53 17.65 9.24
N GLN A 139 16.25 18.15 10.25
CA GLN A 139 16.83 17.35 11.33
C GLN A 139 15.74 16.72 12.21
N LEU A 140 14.61 17.41 12.40
CA LEU A 140 13.43 16.89 13.09
C LEU A 140 12.94 15.61 12.40
N TRP A 141 12.75 15.65 11.09
CA TRP A 141 12.24 14.50 10.35
C TRP A 141 13.26 13.36 10.27
N ASP A 142 14.54 13.65 10.08
CA ASP A 142 15.59 12.62 10.12
C ASP A 142 15.65 11.92 11.51
N ASN A 143 15.44 12.66 12.59
CA ASN A 143 15.36 12.12 13.95
C ASN A 143 14.07 11.30 14.16
N VAL A 144 12.92 11.78 13.68
CA VAL A 144 11.65 11.03 13.71
C VAL A 144 11.79 9.71 12.95
N TYR A 145 12.39 9.73 11.75
CA TYR A 145 12.60 8.52 10.95
C TYR A 145 13.60 7.54 11.55
N SER A 146 14.64 8.02 12.24
CA SER A 146 15.62 7.16 12.89
C SER A 146 15.09 6.50 14.18
N LEU A 147 14.22 7.18 14.92
CA LEU A 147 13.64 6.69 16.17
C LEU A 147 12.43 5.77 15.97
N PHE A 148 11.72 5.93 14.87
CA PHE A 148 10.54 5.13 14.54
C PHE A 148 10.82 4.25 13.33
N ASN A 149 11.10 2.98 13.59
CA ASN A 149 11.38 2.03 12.52
C ASN A 149 10.13 1.73 11.70
N GLN A 150 10.28 1.41 10.41
CA GLN A 150 9.19 0.85 9.60
C GLN A 150 8.58 -0.42 10.24
N LYS A 151 9.32 -1.14 11.09
CA LYS A 151 8.79 -2.28 11.86
C LYS A 151 7.80 -1.86 12.95
N ASP A 152 7.93 -0.65 13.48
CA ASP A 152 7.01 -0.04 14.44
C ASP A 152 5.72 0.43 13.76
N PHE A 153 5.65 0.43 12.43
CA PHE A 153 4.44 0.71 11.67
C PHE A 153 4.20 -0.42 10.67
N PRO A 154 3.44 -1.46 11.05
CA PRO A 154 3.15 -2.52 10.11
C PRO A 154 2.47 -1.86 8.90
N SER A 155 3.07 -2.05 7.73
CA SER A 155 2.35 -2.12 6.45
C SER A 155 0.97 -2.68 6.71
N SER A 156 -0.09 -2.06 6.20
CA SER A 156 -1.45 -2.49 6.47
C SER A 156 -1.58 -3.95 6.06
N ARG A 157 -1.31 -4.87 7.00
CA ARG A 157 -1.12 -6.30 6.70
C ARG A 157 -2.39 -6.84 6.06
N ARG A 158 -3.53 -6.29 6.49
CA ARG A 158 -4.86 -6.58 5.93
C ARG A 158 -4.97 -6.22 4.45
N LEU A 159 -4.53 -5.04 4.02
CA LEU A 159 -4.55 -4.63 2.61
C LEU A 159 -3.68 -5.58 1.76
N SER A 160 -2.42 -5.81 2.18
CA SER A 160 -1.51 -6.68 1.44
C SER A 160 -2.04 -8.12 1.28
N VAL A 161 -2.81 -8.63 2.25
CA VAL A 161 -3.37 -9.99 2.23
C VAL A 161 -4.50 -10.12 1.21
N HIS A 162 -5.44 -9.18 1.15
CA HIS A 162 -6.55 -9.24 0.18
C HIS A 162 -6.03 -9.20 -1.26
N PHE A 163 -5.03 -8.37 -1.52
CA PHE A 163 -4.48 -8.16 -2.85
C PHE A 163 -3.57 -9.32 -3.26
N ARG A 164 -2.82 -9.85 -2.30
CA ARG A 164 -2.07 -11.10 -2.46
C ARG A 164 -3.00 -12.26 -2.81
N ALA A 165 -4.08 -12.44 -2.05
CA ALA A 165 -5.05 -13.51 -2.29
C ALA A 165 -5.70 -13.37 -3.67
N ALA A 166 -6.18 -12.17 -4.01
CA ALA A 166 -6.78 -11.91 -5.31
C ALA A 166 -5.79 -12.17 -6.46
N THR A 167 -4.54 -11.71 -6.34
CA THR A 167 -3.50 -11.93 -7.35
C THR A 167 -3.25 -13.42 -7.59
N TYR A 168 -3.06 -14.21 -6.53
CA TYR A 168 -2.83 -15.65 -6.68
C TYR A 168 -4.05 -16.36 -7.23
N LEU A 169 -5.25 -16.03 -6.76
CA LEU A 169 -6.48 -16.63 -7.26
C LEU A 169 -6.67 -16.35 -8.76
N SER A 170 -6.41 -15.12 -9.23
CA SER A 170 -6.49 -14.78 -10.65
C SER A 170 -5.46 -15.55 -11.48
N ILE A 171 -4.21 -15.62 -11.03
CA ILE A 171 -3.15 -16.38 -11.73
C ILE A 171 -3.55 -17.85 -11.82
N ILE A 172 -3.94 -18.47 -10.71
CA ILE A 172 -4.39 -19.87 -10.67
C ILE A 172 -5.55 -20.09 -11.64
N LEU A 173 -6.52 -19.18 -11.66
CA LEU A 173 -7.69 -19.26 -12.55
C LEU A 173 -7.29 -19.26 -14.03
N PHE A 174 -6.36 -18.40 -14.46
CA PHE A 174 -5.86 -18.38 -15.84
C PHE A 174 -5.29 -19.75 -16.25
N TRP A 175 -4.48 -20.36 -15.38
CA TRP A 175 -3.87 -21.66 -15.67
C TRP A 175 -4.87 -22.82 -15.62
N ILE A 176 -5.86 -22.78 -14.72
CA ILE A 176 -6.94 -23.78 -14.67
C ILE A 176 -7.71 -23.78 -16.00
N ILE A 177 -8.05 -22.60 -16.53
CA ILE A 177 -8.78 -22.49 -17.81
C ILE A 177 -7.95 -23.09 -18.95
N ILE A 178 -6.65 -22.81 -19.01
CA ILE A 178 -5.76 -23.44 -20.00
C ILE A 178 -5.72 -24.96 -19.84
N ALA A 179 -5.59 -25.45 -18.61
CA ALA A 179 -5.57 -26.88 -18.34
C ALA A 179 -6.87 -27.56 -18.79
N LEU A 180 -8.03 -26.95 -18.52
CA LEU A 180 -9.33 -27.46 -18.97
C LEU A 180 -9.44 -27.53 -20.50
N ILE A 181 -8.77 -26.63 -21.23
CA ILE A 181 -8.78 -26.63 -22.70
C ILE A 181 -7.78 -27.64 -23.26
N LEU A 182 -6.58 -27.75 -22.68
CA LEU A 182 -5.49 -28.57 -23.21
C LEU A 182 -5.58 -30.03 -22.77
N VAL A 183 -5.94 -30.33 -21.52
CA VAL A 183 -5.95 -31.70 -20.98
C VAL A 183 -6.81 -32.65 -21.82
N PRO A 184 -8.05 -32.30 -22.22
CA PRO A 184 -8.87 -33.17 -23.08
C PRO A 184 -8.27 -33.43 -24.47
N GLN A 185 -7.36 -32.57 -24.96
CA GLN A 185 -6.68 -32.77 -26.25
C GLN A 185 -5.57 -33.82 -26.17
N TYR A 186 -4.96 -34.00 -25.00
CA TYR A 186 -3.88 -34.97 -24.78
C TYR A 186 -4.37 -36.28 -24.17
N PHE A 187 -5.46 -36.21 -23.40
CA PHE A 187 -6.15 -37.35 -22.83
C PHE A 187 -7.60 -37.30 -23.30
N PRO A 188 -7.87 -37.65 -24.57
CA PRO A 188 -9.25 -37.85 -24.98
C PRO A 188 -9.82 -38.93 -24.07
N MET A 189 -10.80 -38.57 -23.23
CA MET A 189 -11.53 -39.58 -22.46
C MET A 189 -12.03 -40.60 -23.47
N ALA A 190 -11.53 -41.83 -23.37
CA ALA A 190 -12.00 -42.95 -24.18
C ALA A 190 -13.52 -42.99 -24.04
N LYS A 191 -14.21 -42.88 -25.18
CA LYS A 191 -15.65 -43.14 -25.25
C LYS A 191 -15.91 -44.61 -24.99
#